data_AF-A0A4R7B5K7-F1
#
_entry.id   AF-A0A4R7B5K7-F1
#
_cell.length_a   1.000
_cell.length_b   1.000
_cell.length_c   1.000
_cell.angle_alpha   90.00
_cell.angle_beta   90.00
_cell.angle_gamma   90.00
#
_symmetry.space_group_name_H-M   'P 1'
#
loop_
_entity.id
_entity.type
_entity.pdbx_description
1 polymer ?
#
loop_
_entity_poly.entity_id
_entity_poly.type
_entity_poly.pdbx_seq_one_letter_code
_entity_poly.pdbx_strand_id
1 'polypeptide(L)'
;MNHPEARLDLSMLSQQLGEASVPLLRELYHLLEHDLSLALVLGELGRTNAGRRIPSARHNQCHDLSLATGIPRATVRRKLHKLQSLGWLETDARGRLALTPLAREQWSDINRRFWARLRQALAHLEE
;
A
#
# COMPACT_ATOMS: atom_id res chain seq x y z
N MET A 1 -31.79 8.74 33.13
CA MET A 1 -32.34 8.27 31.85
C MET A 1 -31.13 7.93 30.98
N ASN A 2 -30.71 6.66 31.02
CA ASN A 2 -29.51 6.16 30.36
C ASN A 2 -29.84 5.90 28.89
N HIS A 3 -29.11 6.52 27.96
CA HIS A 3 -29.10 6.07 26.56
C HIS A 3 -28.02 4.98 26.43
N PRO A 4 -28.39 3.71 26.23
CA PRO A 4 -27.47 2.60 26.14
C PRO A 4 -27.17 2.27 24.66
N GLU A 5 -26.78 3.27 23.88
CA GLU A 5 -26.40 3.05 22.48
C GLU A 5 -24.87 3.01 22.32
N ALA A 6 -24.37 1.80 22.13
CA ALA A 6 -23.29 1.44 21.20
C ALA A 6 -22.07 2.37 21.14
N ARG A 7 -21.39 2.58 22.27
CA ARG A 7 -19.96 2.92 22.20
C ARG A 7 -19.23 1.67 21.76
N LEU A 8 -18.93 1.54 20.48
CA LEU A 8 -17.95 0.58 19.98
C LEU A 8 -16.71 0.64 20.88
N ASP A 9 -16.41 -0.48 21.54
CA ASP A 9 -15.25 -0.57 22.42
C ASP A 9 -13.98 -0.41 21.57
N LEU A 10 -13.19 0.63 21.87
CA LEU A 10 -11.94 0.92 21.17
C LEU A 10 -10.99 -0.28 21.19
N SER A 11 -11.04 -1.12 22.24
CA SER A 11 -10.23 -2.33 22.33
C SER A 11 -10.66 -3.38 21.31
N MET A 12 -11.97 -3.60 21.16
CA MET A 12 -12.54 -4.52 20.17
C MET A 12 -12.24 -4.05 18.74
N LEU A 13 -12.45 -2.75 18.46
CA LEU A 13 -12.11 -2.15 17.16
C LEU A 13 -10.62 -2.27 16.84
N SER A 14 -9.75 -2.03 17.82
CA SER A 14 -8.31 -2.18 17.67
C SER A 14 -7.91 -3.64 17.43
N GLN A 15 -8.56 -4.59 18.12
CA GLN A 15 -8.29 -6.01 17.95
C GLN A 15 -8.68 -6.48 16.55
N GLN A 16 -9.90 -6.20 16.10
CA GLN A 16 -10.40 -6.62 14.78
C GLN A 16 -9.59 -6.01 13.63
N LEU A 17 -9.25 -4.72 13.73
CA LEU A 17 -8.33 -4.09 12.77
C LEU A 17 -6.97 -4.79 12.78
N GLY A 18 -6.46 -5.14 13.97
CA GLY A 18 -5.20 -5.86 14.13
C GLY A 18 -5.21 -7.24 13.48
N GLU A 19 -6.28 -8.03 13.70
CA GLU A 19 -6.46 -9.36 13.11
C GLU A 19 -6.42 -9.33 11.58
N ALA A 20 -7.03 -8.31 10.97
CA ALA A 20 -7.02 -8.14 9.52
C ALA A 20 -5.67 -7.60 9.00
N SER A 21 -5.10 -6.59 9.66
CA SER A 21 -3.98 -5.81 9.13
C SER A 21 -2.59 -6.32 9.53
N VAL A 22 -2.39 -6.83 10.74
CA VAL A 22 -1.05 -7.24 11.23
C VAL A 22 -0.44 -8.37 10.41
N PRO A 23 -1.17 -9.44 10.03
CA PRO A 23 -0.59 -10.49 9.18
C PRO A 23 -0.14 -9.95 7.81
N LEU A 24 -0.95 -9.07 7.21
CA LEU A 24 -0.61 -8.40 5.96
C LEU A 24 0.65 -7.54 6.11
N LEU A 25 0.68 -6.68 7.13
CA LEU A 25 1.80 -5.77 7.35
C LEU A 25 3.09 -6.55 7.61
N ARG A 26 3.04 -7.67 8.32
CA ARG A 26 4.21 -8.54 8.53
C ARG A 26 4.68 -9.18 7.22
N GLU A 27 3.77 -9.67 6.40
CA GLU A 27 4.10 -10.24 5.09
C GLU A 27 4.76 -9.20 4.18
N LEU A 28 4.17 -8.01 4.06
CA LEU A 28 4.74 -6.88 3.33
C LEU A 28 6.09 -6.45 3.91
N TYR A 29 6.23 -6.42 5.23
CA TYR A 29 7.48 -6.07 5.89
C TYR A 29 8.60 -7.02 5.49
N HIS A 30 8.37 -8.33 5.43
CA HIS A 30 9.40 -9.28 4.97
C HIS A 30 9.66 -9.20 3.46
N LEU A 31 8.60 -9.11 2.64
CA LEU A 31 8.73 -9.02 1.17
C LEU A 31 9.47 -7.75 0.72
N LEU A 32 9.35 -6.67 1.49
CA LEU A 32 9.94 -5.36 1.20
C LEU A 32 11.20 -5.12 2.03
N GLU A 33 11.93 -6.18 2.38
CA GLU A 33 13.19 -6.13 3.13
C GLU A 33 13.14 -5.22 4.37
N HIS A 34 12.08 -5.34 5.15
CA HIS A 34 11.89 -4.66 6.43
C HIS A 34 11.64 -3.15 6.30
N ASP A 35 11.06 -2.70 5.18
CA ASP A 35 10.80 -1.29 4.91
C ASP A 35 9.37 -1.06 4.38
N LEU A 36 8.40 -0.96 5.30
CA LEU A 36 6.99 -0.72 4.95
C LEU A 36 6.73 0.59 4.21
N SER A 37 7.65 1.56 4.26
CA SER A 37 7.50 2.78 3.46
C SER A 37 7.62 2.51 1.95
N LEU A 38 8.22 1.38 1.55
CA LEU A 38 8.19 0.91 0.16
C LEU A 38 6.76 0.57 -0.29
N ALA A 39 5.93 0.00 0.59
CA ALA A 39 4.53 -0.32 0.29
C ALA A 39 3.72 0.96 0.05
N LEU A 40 3.96 2.01 0.83
CA LEU A 40 3.32 3.32 0.66
C LEU A 40 3.67 3.96 -0.69
N VAL A 41 4.97 3.98 -1.04
CA VAL A 41 5.44 4.51 -2.33
C VAL A 41 4.89 3.68 -3.51
N LEU A 42 4.89 2.35 -3.38
CA LEU A 42 4.38 1.44 -4.40
C LEU A 42 2.87 1.62 -4.62
N GLY A 43 2.11 1.74 -3.54
CA GLY A 43 0.66 1.97 -3.58
C GLY A 43 0.30 3.28 -4.27
N GLU A 44 0.96 4.39 -3.91
CA GLU A 44 0.73 5.69 -4.54
C GLU A 44 1.18 5.73 -6.01
N LEU A 45 2.28 5.03 -6.35
CA LEU A 45 2.70 4.88 -7.73
C LEU A 45 1.65 4.11 -8.55
N GLY A 46 1.12 3.02 -8.01
CA GLY A 46 0.02 2.25 -8.61
C GLY A 46 -1.22 3.12 -8.87
N ARG A 47 -1.64 3.90 -7.86
CA ARG A 47 -2.78 4.84 -7.97
C ARG A 47 -2.55 5.91 -9.03
N THR A 48 -1.37 6.52 -9.05
CA THR A 48 -0.99 7.55 -10.02
C THR A 48 -0.98 7.00 -11.44
N ASN A 49 -0.44 5.79 -11.63
CA ASN A 49 -0.38 5.12 -12.93
C ASN A 49 -1.76 4.68 -13.43
N ALA A 50 -2.64 4.18 -12.54
CA ALA A 50 -4.01 3.78 -12.88
C ALA A 50 -4.92 4.97 -13.20
N GLY A 51 -4.71 6.10 -12.51
CA GLY A 51 -5.55 7.29 -12.60
C GLY A 51 -5.37 8.17 -13.85
N ARG A 52 -4.53 7.80 -14.83
CA ARG A 52 -4.23 8.62 -16.04
C ARG A 52 -3.94 10.12 -15.74
N ARG A 53 -3.36 10.48 -14.59
CA ARG A 53 -2.84 11.84 -14.42
C ARG A 53 -1.57 11.98 -15.25
N ILE A 54 -1.71 12.65 -16.42
CA ILE A 54 -0.72 13.30 -17.31
C ILE A 54 0.59 12.51 -17.57
N PRO A 55 1.08 12.35 -18.81
CA PRO A 55 2.36 11.67 -19.07
C PRO A 55 3.50 12.47 -18.41
N SER A 56 3.91 12.05 -17.22
CA SER A 56 4.97 12.70 -16.47
C SER A 56 6.22 11.83 -16.57
N ALA A 57 7.30 12.42 -17.11
CA ALA A 57 8.61 11.77 -17.18
C ALA A 57 9.03 11.28 -15.77
N ARG A 58 9.92 10.27 -15.67
CA ARG A 58 10.38 9.68 -14.38
C ARG A 58 10.68 10.71 -13.27
N HIS A 59 11.21 11.87 -13.64
CA HIS A 59 11.56 12.97 -12.73
C HIS A 59 10.34 13.58 -12.01
N ASN A 60 9.19 13.62 -12.69
CA ASN A 60 7.94 14.16 -12.17
C ASN A 60 7.29 13.18 -11.19
N GLN A 61 7.33 11.87 -11.48
CA GLN A 61 6.80 10.84 -10.56
C GLN A 61 7.43 10.90 -9.17
N CYS A 62 8.74 11.16 -9.07
CA CYS A 62 9.40 11.30 -7.77
C CYS A 62 8.90 12.54 -6.98
N HIS A 63 8.61 13.63 -7.68
CA HIS A 63 8.03 14.82 -7.07
C HIS A 63 6.57 14.58 -6.65
N ASP A 64 5.77 14.03 -7.56
CA ASP A 64 4.35 13.72 -7.33
C ASP A 64 4.17 12.75 -6.15
N LEU A 65 4.98 11.70 -6.09
CA LEU A 65 4.99 10.75 -4.98
C LEU A 65 5.44 11.39 -3.67
N SER A 66 6.38 12.34 -3.71
CA SER A 66 6.79 13.07 -2.52
C SER A 66 5.64 13.89 -1.93
N LEU A 67 4.87 14.56 -2.80
CA LEU A 67 3.67 15.31 -2.38
C LEU A 67 2.56 14.38 -1.87
N ALA A 68 2.32 13.24 -2.53
CA ALA A 68 1.25 12.32 -2.15
C ALA A 68 1.54 11.54 -0.87
N THR A 69 2.79 11.16 -0.64
CA THR A 69 3.19 10.32 0.51
C THR A 69 3.68 11.12 1.72
N GLY A 70 4.03 12.40 1.54
CA GLY A 70 4.73 13.20 2.56
C GLY A 70 6.20 12.81 2.77
N ILE A 71 6.71 11.81 2.04
CA ILE A 71 8.11 11.37 2.13
C ILE A 71 8.99 12.35 1.35
N PRO A 72 10.16 12.77 1.87
CA PRO A 72 11.07 13.66 1.14
C PRO A 72 11.50 13.08 -0.22
N ARG A 73 11.58 13.92 -1.25
CA ARG A 73 11.92 13.51 -2.64
C ARG A 73 13.20 12.66 -2.73
N ALA A 74 14.25 13.01 -1.98
CA ALA A 74 15.49 12.23 -1.95
C ALA A 74 15.26 10.80 -1.42
N THR A 75 14.39 10.65 -0.41
CA THR A 75 13.98 9.36 0.14
C THR A 75 13.10 8.61 -0.86
N VAL A 76 12.08 9.24 -1.46
CA VAL A 76 11.26 8.62 -2.52
C VAL A 76 12.13 8.07 -3.65
N ARG A 77 13.11 8.84 -4.14
CA ARG A 77 14.06 8.38 -5.16
C ARG A 77 14.81 7.10 -4.73
N ARG A 78 15.30 7.06 -3.48
CA ARG A 78 15.96 5.88 -2.91
C ARG A 78 15.02 4.67 -2.83
N LYS A 79 13.77 4.88 -2.42
CA LYS A 79 12.73 3.85 -2.34
C LYS A 79 12.38 3.29 -3.73
N LEU A 80 12.22 4.15 -4.73
CA LEU A 80 11.98 3.73 -6.12
C LEU A 80 13.15 2.90 -6.67
N HIS A 81 14.39 3.31 -6.41
CA HIS A 81 15.56 2.51 -6.81
C HIS A 81 15.58 1.15 -6.11
N LYS A 82 15.22 1.10 -4.82
CA LYS A 82 15.12 -0.17 -4.08
C LYS A 82 14.05 -1.08 -4.67
N LEU A 83 12.85 -0.57 -4.95
CA LEU A 83 11.78 -1.31 -5.62
C LEU A 83 12.20 -1.83 -7.00
N GLN A 84 12.98 -1.05 -7.77
CA GLN A 84 13.56 -1.52 -9.02
C GLN A 84 14.57 -2.65 -8.79
N SER A 85 15.46 -2.55 -7.81
CA SER A 85 16.42 -3.62 -7.49
C SER A 85 15.76 -4.91 -7.00
N LEU A 86 14.58 -4.81 -6.39
CA LEU A 86 13.76 -5.95 -6.00
C LEU A 86 12.99 -6.57 -7.18
N GLY A 87 13.04 -5.96 -8.38
CA GLY A 87 12.27 -6.40 -9.54
C GLY A 87 10.79 -6.00 -9.50
N TRP A 88 10.39 -5.09 -8.60
CA TRP A 88 9.01 -4.67 -8.47
C TRP A 88 8.59 -3.60 -9.49
N LEU A 89 9.56 -2.81 -9.96
CA LEU A 89 9.35 -1.72 -10.89
C LEU A 89 10.23 -1.86 -12.13
N GLU A 90 9.65 -1.54 -13.28
CA GLU A 90 10.32 -1.42 -14.57
C GLU A 90 10.11 -0.02 -15.15
N THR A 91 10.95 0.36 -16.11
CA THR A 91 10.71 1.57 -16.89
C THR A 91 9.93 1.19 -18.14
N ASP A 92 8.74 1.77 -18.31
CA ASP A 92 7.90 1.54 -19.49
C ASP A 92 8.48 2.22 -20.75
N ALA A 93 7.89 1.93 -21.92
CA ALA A 93 8.32 2.50 -23.20
C ALA A 93 8.23 4.05 -23.25
N ARG A 94 7.55 4.69 -22.29
CA ARG A 94 7.41 6.14 -22.17
C ARG A 94 8.38 6.73 -21.13
N GLY A 95 9.30 5.92 -20.59
CA GLY A 95 10.26 6.36 -19.58
C GLY A 95 9.66 6.51 -18.18
N ARG A 96 8.52 5.89 -17.87
CA ARG A 96 7.85 5.98 -16.56
C ARG A 96 8.09 4.73 -15.74
N LEU A 97 8.03 4.85 -14.41
CA LEU A 97 8.10 3.67 -13.54
C LEU A 97 6.72 3.00 -13.48
N ALA A 98 6.68 1.72 -13.81
CA ALA A 98 5.48 0.89 -13.78
C ALA A 98 5.75 -0.39 -12.98
N LEU A 99 4.69 -1.00 -12.43
CA LEU A 99 4.81 -2.29 -11.75
C LEU A 99 5.10 -3.39 -12.79
N THR A 100 6.06 -4.25 -12.49
CA THR A 100 6.36 -5.45 -13.29
C THR A 100 5.20 -6.46 -13.23
N PRO A 101 5.10 -7.41 -14.17
CA PRO A 101 4.10 -8.47 -14.11
C PRO A 101 4.15 -9.25 -12.78
N LEU A 102 5.36 -9.60 -12.31
CA LEU A 102 5.58 -10.28 -11.03
C LEU A 102 5.02 -9.47 -9.86
N ALA A 103 5.34 -8.18 -9.80
CA ALA A 103 4.83 -7.30 -8.75
C ALA A 103 3.30 -7.23 -8.77
N ARG A 104 2.68 -7.16 -9.95
CA ARG A 104 1.21 -7.13 -10.07
C ARG A 104 0.58 -8.40 -9.53
N GLU A 105 1.14 -9.56 -9.88
CA GLU A 105 0.65 -10.85 -9.41
C GLU A 105 0.75 -10.95 -7.88
N GLN A 106 1.96 -10.77 -7.33
CA GLN A 106 2.19 -10.84 -5.88
C GLN A 106 1.35 -9.81 -5.12
N TRP A 107 1.28 -8.56 -5.60
CA TRP A 107 0.49 -7.51 -4.98
C TRP A 107 -1.02 -7.81 -5.04
N SER A 108 -1.51 -8.41 -6.14
CA SER A 108 -2.92 -8.78 -6.27
C SER A 108 -3.32 -9.89 -5.30
N ASP A 109 -2.43 -10.87 -5.10
CA ASP A 109 -2.62 -12.00 -4.20
C ASP A 109 -2.62 -11.55 -2.72
N ILE A 110 -1.64 -10.71 -2.36
CA ILE A 110 -1.57 -10.06 -1.05
C ILE A 110 -2.84 -9.24 -0.77
N ASN A 111 -3.28 -8.41 -1.72
CA ASN A 111 -4.51 -7.62 -1.57
C ASN A 111 -5.74 -8.51 -1.43
N ARG A 112 -5.87 -9.57 -2.23
CA ARG A 112 -6.99 -10.50 -2.14
C ARG A 112 -7.08 -11.13 -0.76
N ARG A 113 -5.95 -11.58 -0.23
CA ARG A 113 -5.83 -12.12 1.14
C ARG A 113 -6.22 -11.10 2.20
N PHE A 114 -5.77 -9.85 2.07
CA PHE A 114 -6.17 -8.78 2.97
C PHE A 114 -7.67 -8.54 2.96
N TRP A 115 -8.28 -8.39 1.77
CA TRP A 115 -9.72 -8.19 1.65
C TRP A 115 -10.55 -9.37 2.17
N ALA A 116 -10.03 -10.61 2.09
CA ALA A 116 -10.68 -11.75 2.72
C ALA A 116 -10.67 -11.63 4.25
N ARG A 117 -9.53 -11.29 4.85
CA ARG A 117 -9.40 -11.11 6.30
C ARG A 117 -10.21 -9.92 6.82
N LEU A 118 -10.18 -8.80 6.09
CA LEU A 118 -10.95 -7.61 6.47
C LEU A 118 -12.46 -7.92 6.46
N ARG A 119 -12.95 -8.66 5.45
CA ARG A 119 -14.36 -9.10 5.43
C ARG A 119 -14.71 -9.99 6.61
N GLN A 120 -13.82 -10.91 7.00
CA GLN A 120 -14.02 -11.74 8.18
C GLN A 120 -14.07 -10.89 9.46
N ALA A 121 -13.11 -9.97 9.64
CA ALA A 121 -13.08 -9.08 10.79
C ALA A 121 -14.31 -8.16 10.88
N LEU A 122 -14.80 -7.66 9.74
CA LEU A 122 -16.01 -6.83 9.67
C LEU A 122 -17.29 -7.63 9.94
N ALA A 123 -17.37 -8.91 9.56
CA ALA A 123 -18.55 -9.74 9.86
C ALA A 123 -18.79 -9.86 11.38
N HIS A 124 -17.72 -9.85 12.18
CA HIS A 124 -17.80 -9.87 13.65
C HIS A 124 -18.22 -8.52 14.27
N LEU A 125 -18.42 -7.46 13.48
CA LEU A 125 -18.96 -6.18 13.93
C LEU A 125 -20.47 -6.04 13.71
N GLU A 126 -21.05 -6.90 12.87
CA GLU A 126 -22.47 -6.89 12.52
C GLU A 126 -23.31 -7.86 13.38
N GLU A 127 -22.65 -8.68 14.21
CA GLU A 127 -23.23 -9.57 15.23
C GLU A 127 -23.24 -8.93 16.63
#